data_AF-R7JEH8-F1
#
_entry.id   AF-R7JEH8-F1
#
_cell.length_a   1.000
_cell.length_b   1.000
_cell.length_c   1.000
_cell.angle_alpha   90.00
_cell.angle_beta   90.00
_cell.angle_gamma   90.00
#
_symmetry.space_group_name_H-M   'P 1'
#
loop_
_entity.id
_entity.type
_entity.pdbx_description
1 polymer ?
#
loop_
_entity_poly.entity_id
_entity_poly.type
_entity_poly.pdbx_seq_one_letter_code
_entity_poly.pdbx_strand_id
1 'polypeptide(L)'
;MINNIQTQNTFTGKSAFQKNIKQVKGIFFSEFADVRKPASYSNLPKQKQLELLDEIRETNMLLRVIRELQHTAYEEGGIFEVFRRLIGMLSTFKVGNCAELAETGKTICKMNKIKNCDIFTLHAKSSDGCIRALDHTIVAFKVPKSKDNTITKRKGIIFEPFSNTQILDFYMNGFSGNVRQARKIYAAFGLKPDEKLLFKTENTYEPDINTIEKLRKEFPNLIFNK
;
A
#
# COMPACT_ATOMS: atom_id res chain seq x y z
N MET A 1 31.54 7.61 0.82
CA MET A 1 31.28 6.17 0.57
C MET A 1 29.84 5.88 0.96
N ILE A 2 29.01 5.47 0.00
CA ILE A 2 27.59 5.15 0.26
C ILE A 2 27.54 3.69 0.69
N ASN A 3 27.18 3.43 1.95
CA ASN A 3 26.93 2.07 2.42
C ASN A 3 25.77 1.47 1.63
N ASN A 4 26.10 0.55 0.74
CA ASN A 4 25.15 -0.36 0.13
C ASN A 4 24.41 -1.07 1.25
N ILE A 5 23.08 -1.03 1.23
CA ILE A 5 22.22 -1.81 2.12
C ILE A 5 22.68 -3.27 1.98
N GLN A 6 23.36 -3.77 3.01
CA GLN A 6 23.85 -5.13 3.07
C GLN A 6 22.65 -6.06 2.88
N THR A 7 22.64 -6.74 1.73
CA THR A 7 21.74 -7.86 1.43
C THR A 7 22.16 -9.15 2.13
N GLN A 8 23.21 -9.11 2.95
CA GLN A 8 23.70 -10.27 3.69
C GLN A 8 22.87 -10.50 4.94
N ASN A 9 22.45 -11.75 5.13
CA ASN A 9 21.81 -12.21 6.35
C ASN A 9 22.74 -11.88 7.54
N THR A 10 22.20 -11.18 8.53
CA THR A 10 22.96 -10.95 9.77
C THR A 10 23.26 -12.27 10.45
N PHE A 11 24.41 -12.35 11.13
CA PHE A 11 24.87 -13.49 11.93
C PHE A 11 23.85 -13.98 13.00
N THR A 12 22.79 -13.20 13.22
CA THR A 12 21.68 -13.49 14.16
C THR A 12 20.47 -14.21 13.54
N GLY A 13 20.52 -14.59 12.26
CA GLY A 13 19.40 -15.24 11.56
C GLY A 13 18.19 -14.34 11.26
N LYS A 14 18.21 -13.06 11.69
CA LYS A 14 17.18 -12.07 11.35
C LYS A 14 17.48 -11.49 9.96
N SER A 15 16.57 -11.71 9.02
CA SER A 15 16.68 -11.18 7.65
C SER A 15 16.69 -9.65 7.67
N ALA A 16 17.71 -9.03 7.06
CA ALA A 16 17.81 -7.57 6.88
C ALA A 16 16.53 -6.97 6.27
N PHE A 17 15.87 -7.74 5.41
CA PHE A 17 14.59 -7.38 4.81
C PHE A 17 13.47 -7.11 5.82
N GLN A 18 13.31 -7.97 6.84
CA GLN A 18 12.28 -7.78 7.87
C GLN A 18 12.58 -6.58 8.76
N LYS A 19 13.87 -6.33 9.05
CA LYS A 19 14.31 -5.12 9.76
C LYS A 19 13.93 -3.87 8.96
N ASN A 20 14.21 -3.86 7.66
CA ASN A 20 13.91 -2.73 6.79
C ASN A 20 12.40 -2.46 6.70
N ILE A 21 11.55 -3.49 6.56
CA ILE A 21 10.08 -3.31 6.57
C ILE A 21 9.60 -2.70 7.89
N LYS A 22 10.13 -3.15 9.03
CA LYS A 22 9.78 -2.57 10.34
C LYS A 22 10.19 -1.10 10.43
N GLN A 23 11.33 -0.73 9.86
CA GLN A 23 11.75 0.67 9.78
C GLN A 23 10.84 1.49 8.86
N VAL A 24 10.43 0.98 7.69
CA VAL A 24 9.42 1.63 6.81
C VAL A 24 8.17 1.93 7.64
N LYS A 25 7.65 0.90 8.33
CA LYS A 25 6.47 1.04 9.17
C LYS A 25 6.69 2.14 10.22
N GLY A 26 7.81 2.09 10.95
CA GLY A 26 8.13 3.09 11.98
C GLY A 26 8.11 4.52 11.44
N ILE A 27 8.79 4.77 10.32
CA ILE A 27 8.83 6.08 9.66
C ILE A 27 7.45 6.50 9.18
N PHE A 28 6.70 5.59 8.57
CA PHE A 28 5.35 5.89 8.08
C PHE A 28 4.48 6.36 9.23
N PHE A 29 4.44 5.61 10.34
CA PHE A 29 3.60 5.98 11.47
C PHE A 29 4.16 7.16 12.27
N SER A 30 5.46 7.46 12.24
CA SER A 30 5.95 8.70 12.86
C SER A 30 5.47 9.96 12.12
N GLU A 31 5.31 9.88 10.80
CA GLU A 31 4.84 11.01 9.98
C GLU A 31 3.30 11.07 9.89
N PHE A 32 2.65 9.89 9.89
CA PHE A 32 1.24 9.72 9.53
C PHE A 32 0.39 9.02 10.60
N ALA A 33 0.84 9.00 11.88
CA ALA A 33 0.13 8.31 12.98
C ALA A 33 -1.37 8.66 13.07
N ASP A 34 -1.69 9.94 12.88
CA ASP A 34 -3.04 10.47 13.06
C ASP A 34 -3.94 10.33 11.83
N VAL A 35 -3.46 9.68 10.76
CA VAL A 35 -4.26 9.49 9.56
C VAL A 35 -5.50 8.66 9.88
N ARG A 36 -6.66 9.31 9.82
CA ARG A 36 -7.96 8.68 9.91
C ARG A 36 -8.18 7.79 8.70
N LYS A 37 -8.66 6.58 8.97
CA LYS A 37 -8.85 5.53 7.98
C LYS A 37 -10.35 5.39 7.75
N PRO A 38 -10.89 5.76 6.58
CA PRO A 38 -12.30 5.59 6.31
C PRO A 38 -12.61 4.09 6.33
N ALA A 39 -13.50 3.64 7.21
CA ALA A 39 -13.80 2.22 7.42
C ALA A 39 -14.13 1.51 6.10
N SER A 40 -13.67 0.27 5.93
CA SER A 40 -14.18 -0.58 4.84
C SER A 40 -15.68 -0.79 5.06
N TYR A 41 -16.49 -0.16 4.22
CA TYR A 41 -17.94 -0.03 4.43
C TYR A 41 -18.68 -1.36 4.35
N SER A 42 -18.11 -2.35 3.68
CA SER A 42 -18.76 -3.61 3.34
C SER A 42 -19.24 -4.42 4.55
N ASN A 43 -18.65 -4.20 5.73
CA ASN A 43 -18.94 -4.98 6.94
C ASN A 43 -19.79 -4.24 7.99
N LEU A 44 -20.23 -3.01 7.72
CA LEU A 44 -21.08 -2.25 8.65
C LEU A 44 -22.57 -2.49 8.37
N PRO A 45 -23.47 -2.30 9.36
CA PRO A 45 -24.90 -2.28 9.12
C PRO A 45 -25.26 -1.21 8.08
N LYS A 46 -26.20 -1.50 7.18
CA LYS A 46 -26.55 -0.66 6.02
C LYS A 46 -26.84 0.80 6.39
N GLN A 47 -27.45 1.03 7.55
CA GLN A 47 -27.78 2.35 8.08
C GLN A 47 -26.53 3.15 8.50
N LYS A 48 -25.57 2.47 9.12
CA LYS A 48 -24.27 3.05 9.50
C LYS A 48 -23.35 3.25 8.30
N GLN A 49 -23.48 2.41 7.26
CA GLN A 49 -22.85 2.65 5.96
C GLN A 49 -23.37 3.94 5.32
N LEU A 50 -24.68 4.20 5.39
CA LEU A 50 -25.31 5.40 4.84
C LEU A 50 -24.92 6.67 5.61
N GLU A 51 -24.94 6.64 6.94
CA GLU A 51 -24.48 7.76 7.78
C GLU A 51 -23.00 8.08 7.53
N LEU A 52 -22.14 7.06 7.48
CA LEU A 52 -20.73 7.24 7.15
C LEU A 52 -20.57 7.71 5.70
N LEU A 53 -21.36 7.21 4.74
CA LEU A 53 -21.36 7.68 3.35
C LEU A 53 -21.73 9.16 3.23
N ASP A 54 -22.60 9.67 4.11
CA ASP A 54 -22.99 11.09 4.15
C ASP A 54 -21.90 11.95 4.81
N GLU A 55 -21.33 11.52 5.95
CA GLU A 55 -20.15 12.15 6.58
C GLU A 55 -18.94 12.18 5.64
N ILE A 56 -18.75 11.09 4.91
CA ILE A 56 -17.71 10.93 3.90
C ILE A 56 -18.10 11.61 2.61
N ARG A 57 -19.37 11.89 2.29
CA ARG A 57 -19.74 12.72 1.13
C ARG A 57 -19.37 14.18 1.40
N GLU A 58 -19.62 14.67 2.60
CA GLU A 58 -19.21 16.02 3.03
C GLU A 58 -17.68 16.13 3.09
N THR A 59 -17.00 15.14 3.67
CA THR A 59 -15.52 15.11 3.73
C THR A 59 -14.89 14.79 2.35
N ASN A 60 -15.55 13.97 1.52
CA ASN A 60 -15.12 13.65 0.16
C ASN A 60 -15.42 14.77 -0.82
N MET A 61 -16.25 15.79 -0.57
CA MET A 61 -16.30 16.90 -1.54
C MET A 61 -14.90 17.53 -1.70
N LEU A 62 -14.17 17.70 -0.59
CA LEU A 62 -12.76 18.09 -0.59
C LEU A 62 -11.85 17.00 -1.21
N LEU A 63 -11.98 15.73 -0.81
CA LEU A 63 -11.12 14.66 -1.35
C LEU A 63 -11.45 14.25 -2.80
N ARG A 64 -12.66 14.51 -3.29
CA ARG A 64 -13.13 14.24 -4.66
C ARG A 64 -12.71 15.38 -5.58
N VAL A 65 -12.77 16.63 -5.13
CA VAL A 65 -12.05 17.74 -5.77
C VAL A 65 -10.56 17.47 -5.80
N ILE A 66 -9.98 16.88 -4.75
CA ILE A 66 -8.55 16.53 -4.74
C ILE A 66 -8.23 15.27 -5.58
N ARG A 67 -9.11 14.27 -5.65
CA ARG A 67 -8.97 13.11 -6.57
C ARG A 67 -9.17 13.51 -8.02
N GLU A 68 -10.06 14.46 -8.28
CA GLU A 68 -10.17 15.13 -9.58
C GLU A 68 -8.90 15.94 -9.83
N LEU A 69 -8.34 16.68 -8.87
CA LEU A 69 -7.03 17.33 -8.97
C LEU A 69 -5.88 16.34 -9.09
N GLN A 70 -5.99 15.09 -8.63
CA GLN A 70 -5.01 14.03 -8.90
C GLN A 70 -5.17 13.51 -10.34
N HIS A 71 -6.39 13.46 -10.87
CA HIS A 71 -6.68 13.16 -12.27
C HIS A 71 -6.24 14.29 -13.20
N THR A 72 -6.35 15.57 -12.79
CA THR A 72 -5.81 16.73 -13.54
C THR A 72 -4.30 16.92 -13.32
N ALA A 73 -3.76 16.66 -12.12
CA ALA A 73 -2.31 16.64 -11.89
C ALA A 73 -1.59 15.58 -12.72
N TYR A 74 -2.30 14.49 -13.01
CA TYR A 74 -1.84 13.42 -13.88
C TYR A 74 -1.67 13.91 -15.33
N GLU A 75 -2.49 14.86 -15.77
CA GLU A 75 -2.41 15.50 -17.09
C GLU A 75 -1.44 16.70 -17.12
N GLU A 76 -1.22 17.37 -15.98
CA GLU A 76 -0.51 18.66 -15.94
C GLU A 76 0.87 18.67 -15.21
N GLY A 77 1.24 17.65 -14.40
CA GLY A 77 2.36 17.76 -13.45
C GLY A 77 3.42 16.63 -13.43
N GLY A 78 3.20 15.53 -14.17
CA GLY A 78 4.13 14.39 -14.21
C GLY A 78 4.20 13.55 -12.92
N ILE A 79 4.96 12.45 -12.96
CA ILE A 79 4.98 11.39 -11.91
C ILE A 79 5.41 11.92 -10.53
N PHE A 80 6.31 12.91 -10.49
CA PHE A 80 6.81 13.48 -9.24
C PHE A 80 5.74 14.23 -8.44
N GLU A 81 4.95 15.10 -9.09
CA GLU A 81 3.92 15.88 -8.40
C GLU A 81 2.81 14.99 -7.84
N VAL A 82 2.51 13.86 -8.49
CA VAL A 82 1.54 12.88 -7.98
C VAL A 82 1.97 12.35 -6.61
N PHE A 83 3.21 11.87 -6.48
CA PHE A 83 3.72 11.33 -5.22
C PHE A 83 3.92 12.42 -4.16
N ARG A 84 4.38 13.61 -4.56
CA ARG A 84 4.55 14.78 -3.68
C ARG A 84 3.22 15.20 -3.06
N ARG A 85 2.18 15.34 -3.88
CA ARG A 85 0.82 15.69 -3.42
C ARG A 85 0.24 14.61 -2.51
N LEU A 86 0.42 13.34 -2.85
CA LEU A 86 -0.09 12.24 -2.03
C LEU A 86 0.53 12.24 -0.61
N ILE A 87 1.86 12.41 -0.52
CA ILE A 87 2.57 12.55 0.77
C ILE A 87 2.08 13.81 1.52
N GLY A 88 2.01 14.96 0.83
CA GLY A 88 1.54 16.21 1.40
C GLY A 88 0.11 16.15 1.93
N MET A 89 -0.78 15.46 1.22
CA MET A 89 -2.17 15.24 1.64
C MET A 89 -2.26 14.42 2.91
N LEU A 90 -1.55 13.28 2.97
CA LEU A 90 -1.56 12.43 4.16
C LEU A 90 -0.95 13.16 5.36
N SER A 91 0.07 13.99 5.15
CA SER A 91 0.68 14.77 6.23
C SER A 91 -0.23 15.92 6.69
N THR A 92 -0.93 16.59 5.77
CA THR A 92 -1.74 17.79 6.08
C THR A 92 -3.14 17.45 6.57
N PHE A 93 -3.88 16.65 5.81
CA PHE A 93 -5.29 16.37 6.08
C PHE A 93 -5.49 15.21 7.04
N LYS A 94 -4.46 14.39 7.26
CA LYS A 94 -4.52 13.22 8.13
C LYS A 94 -5.73 12.32 7.78
N VAL A 95 -6.00 12.11 6.50
CA VAL A 95 -7.03 11.17 6.00
C VAL A 95 -6.47 10.43 4.79
N GLY A 96 -6.66 9.10 4.74
CA GLY A 96 -6.21 8.29 3.61
C GLY A 96 -6.90 6.92 3.55
N ASN A 97 -7.34 6.53 2.35
CA ASN A 97 -7.87 5.19 2.09
C ASN A 97 -6.75 4.15 1.94
N CYS A 98 -7.11 2.87 1.85
CA CYS A 98 -6.13 1.78 1.75
C CYS A 98 -5.19 1.88 0.52
N ALA A 99 -5.69 2.37 -0.62
CA ALA A 99 -4.90 2.55 -1.83
C ALA A 99 -3.89 3.71 -1.70
N GLU A 100 -4.31 4.85 -1.16
CA GLU A 100 -3.48 6.04 -0.91
C GLU A 100 -2.37 5.72 0.10
N LEU A 101 -2.70 4.98 1.16
CA LEU A 101 -1.73 4.51 2.16
C LEU A 101 -0.75 3.49 1.55
N ALA A 102 -1.24 2.55 0.73
CA ALA A 102 -0.39 1.56 0.07
C ALA A 102 0.56 2.19 -0.95
N GLU A 103 0.09 3.15 -1.75
CA GLU A 103 0.93 3.82 -2.75
C GLU A 103 1.99 4.70 -2.08
N THR A 104 1.63 5.46 -1.04
CA THR A 104 2.60 6.21 -0.23
C THR A 104 3.62 5.30 0.42
N GLY A 105 3.16 4.19 1.01
CA GLY A 105 4.01 3.19 1.62
C GLY A 105 4.99 2.53 0.65
N LYS A 106 4.52 2.18 -0.55
CA LYS A 106 5.36 1.69 -1.67
C LYS A 106 6.39 2.73 -2.08
N THR A 107 6.00 4.00 -2.20
CA THR A 107 6.93 5.10 -2.53
C THR A 107 8.02 5.24 -1.48
N ILE A 108 7.67 5.23 -0.18
CA ILE A 108 8.65 5.26 0.92
C ILE A 108 9.56 4.04 0.89
N CYS A 109 9.04 2.83 0.60
CA CYS A 109 9.87 1.64 0.40
C CYS A 109 10.93 1.88 -0.69
N LYS A 110 10.54 2.48 -1.82
CA LYS A 110 11.44 2.75 -2.95
C LYS A 110 12.43 3.87 -2.66
N MET A 111 12.01 4.93 -1.97
CA MET A 111 12.92 5.99 -1.49
C MET A 111 14.04 5.42 -0.62
N ASN A 112 13.71 4.39 0.18
CA ASN A 112 14.64 3.62 0.99
C ASN A 112 15.30 2.42 0.29
N LYS A 113 15.24 2.37 -1.05
CA LYS A 113 15.89 1.35 -1.91
C LYS A 113 15.43 -0.08 -1.63
N ILE A 114 14.23 -0.27 -1.08
CA ILE A 114 13.62 -1.60 -0.92
C ILE A 114 13.04 -2.04 -2.27
N LYS A 115 13.67 -3.06 -2.86
CA LYS A 115 13.29 -3.61 -4.17
C LYS A 115 12.15 -4.61 -4.05
N ASN A 116 11.49 -4.90 -5.19
CA ASN A 116 10.42 -5.90 -5.31
C ASN A 116 9.27 -5.62 -4.33
N CYS A 117 8.78 -4.39 -4.34
CA CYS A 117 7.63 -3.92 -3.60
C CYS A 117 6.60 -3.35 -4.59
N ASP A 118 5.43 -3.96 -4.61
CA ASP A 118 4.33 -3.57 -5.48
C ASP A 118 3.03 -3.59 -4.69
N ILE A 119 2.02 -2.88 -5.19
CA ILE A 119 0.70 -2.90 -4.59
C ILE A 119 -0.22 -3.92 -5.25
N PHE A 120 -1.13 -4.47 -4.46
CA PHE A 120 -2.09 -5.47 -4.88
C PHE A 120 -3.45 -5.21 -4.24
N THR A 121 -4.52 -5.40 -5.01
CA THR A 121 -5.86 -5.51 -4.44
C THR A 121 -6.13 -6.93 -3.98
N LEU A 122 -6.87 -7.04 -2.87
CA LEU A 122 -7.21 -8.31 -2.26
C LEU A 122 -8.54 -8.85 -2.81
N HIS A 123 -8.55 -10.14 -3.11
CA HIS A 123 -9.72 -10.87 -3.57
C HIS A 123 -9.87 -12.16 -2.76
N ALA A 124 -11.09 -12.65 -2.65
CA ALA A 124 -11.41 -13.94 -2.06
C ALA A 124 -11.94 -14.89 -3.13
N LYS A 125 -11.56 -16.16 -3.05
CA LYS A 125 -12.12 -17.23 -3.87
C LYS A 125 -12.75 -18.30 -3.00
N SER A 126 -14.04 -18.53 -3.19
CA SER A 126 -14.82 -19.58 -2.51
C SER A 126 -14.59 -20.96 -3.14
N SER A 127 -15.07 -21.99 -2.44
CA SER A 127 -14.93 -23.40 -2.85
C SER A 127 -15.62 -23.72 -4.19
N ASP A 128 -16.69 -23.01 -4.50
CA ASP A 128 -17.41 -23.07 -5.79
C ASP A 128 -16.66 -22.38 -6.95
N GLY A 129 -15.54 -21.73 -6.65
CA GLY A 129 -14.69 -21.04 -7.62
C GLY A 129 -15.05 -19.58 -7.87
N CYS A 130 -16.09 -19.03 -7.24
CA CYS A 130 -16.45 -17.62 -7.37
C CYS A 130 -15.34 -16.71 -6.80
N ILE A 131 -15.03 -15.61 -7.49
CA ILE A 131 -14.04 -14.63 -7.06
C ILE A 131 -14.75 -13.31 -6.79
N ARG A 132 -14.46 -12.70 -5.63
CA ARG A 132 -14.98 -11.39 -5.24
C ARG A 132 -13.88 -10.52 -4.66
N ALA A 133 -14.01 -9.20 -4.81
CA ALA A 133 -13.11 -8.24 -4.19
C ALA A 133 -13.33 -8.17 -2.68
N LEU A 134 -12.25 -7.85 -1.95
CA LEU A 134 -12.28 -7.48 -0.53
C LEU A 134 -12.16 -5.96 -0.32
N ASP A 135 -12.20 -5.18 -1.40
CA ASP A 135 -12.08 -3.72 -1.43
C ASP A 135 -10.92 -3.18 -0.58
N HIS A 136 -9.77 -3.86 -0.68
CA HIS A 136 -8.59 -3.54 0.12
C HIS A 136 -7.31 -3.65 -0.70
N THR A 137 -6.39 -2.72 -0.47
CA THR A 137 -5.12 -2.60 -1.19
C THR A 137 -3.95 -2.66 -0.21
N ILE A 138 -2.91 -3.41 -0.57
CA ILE A 138 -1.75 -3.68 0.27
C ILE A 138 -0.45 -3.52 -0.51
N VAL A 139 0.69 -3.40 0.20
CA VAL A 139 2.02 -3.60 -0.39
C VAL A 139 2.45 -5.05 -0.15
N ALA A 140 2.90 -5.75 -1.19
CA ALA A 140 3.50 -7.07 -1.05
C ALA A 140 4.89 -7.13 -1.69
N PHE A 141 5.69 -8.08 -1.22
CA PHE A 141 7.07 -8.23 -1.62
C PHE A 141 7.43 -9.65 -1.99
N LYS A 142 8.50 -9.79 -2.78
CA LYS A 142 9.02 -11.09 -3.23
C LYS A 142 8.01 -11.89 -4.05
N VAL A 143 7.07 -11.23 -4.72
CA VAL A 143 6.15 -11.86 -5.66
C VAL A 143 6.94 -12.13 -6.95
N PRO A 144 7.23 -13.38 -7.34
CA PRO A 144 8.24 -13.72 -8.36
C PRO A 144 7.95 -13.28 -9.81
N LYS A 145 6.99 -12.38 -10.05
CA LYS A 145 6.53 -11.96 -11.38
C LYS A 145 6.34 -10.44 -11.52
N SER A 146 6.74 -9.64 -10.53
CA SER A 146 6.58 -8.17 -10.60
C SER A 146 7.82 -7.43 -11.13
N LYS A 147 8.94 -8.13 -11.35
CA LYS A 147 10.20 -7.50 -11.77
C LYS A 147 10.34 -7.17 -13.26
N ASP A 148 9.49 -7.68 -14.15
CA ASP A 148 9.68 -7.49 -15.61
C ASP A 148 8.38 -7.62 -16.43
N ASN A 149 7.29 -6.94 -16.08
CA ASN A 149 6.11 -7.05 -16.95
C ASN A 149 5.15 -5.86 -16.91
N THR A 150 5.36 -4.95 -17.85
CA THR A 150 4.29 -4.20 -18.52
C THR A 150 3.10 -5.11 -18.87
N ILE A 151 3.30 -6.42 -19.10
CA ILE A 151 2.23 -7.38 -19.44
C ILE A 151 1.41 -7.87 -18.23
N THR A 152 1.98 -8.01 -17.03
CA THR A 152 1.30 -8.53 -15.82
C THR A 152 0.65 -7.42 -15.00
N LYS A 153 1.21 -6.20 -15.01
CA LYS A 153 0.53 -5.00 -14.50
C LYS A 153 -0.68 -4.66 -15.39
N ARG A 154 -0.51 -4.60 -16.73
CA ARG A 154 -1.61 -4.28 -17.67
C ARG A 154 -2.75 -5.30 -17.71
N LYS A 155 -2.52 -6.57 -17.33
CA LYS A 155 -3.55 -7.63 -17.43
C LYS A 155 -4.37 -7.86 -16.17
N GLY A 156 -4.12 -7.14 -15.06
CA GLY A 156 -4.91 -7.27 -13.83
C GLY A 156 -5.06 -8.72 -13.37
N ILE A 157 -3.96 -9.49 -13.42
CA ILE A 157 -3.97 -10.93 -13.21
C ILE A 157 -4.26 -11.21 -11.74
N ILE A 158 -5.26 -12.05 -11.49
CA ILE A 158 -5.58 -12.56 -10.16
C ILE A 158 -4.83 -13.88 -9.95
N PHE A 159 -4.12 -14.02 -8.83
CA PHE A 159 -3.35 -15.22 -8.50
C PHE A 159 -3.34 -15.52 -6.99
N GLU A 160 -3.08 -16.78 -6.64
CA GLU A 160 -2.87 -17.20 -5.24
C GLU A 160 -1.40 -16.90 -4.86
N PRO A 161 -1.13 -16.04 -3.86
CA PRO A 161 0.23 -15.73 -3.45
C PRO A 161 0.83 -16.88 -2.63
N PHE A 162 2.16 -17.04 -2.68
CA PHE A 162 2.85 -18.01 -1.82
C PHE A 162 2.64 -17.65 -0.34
N SER A 163 2.52 -18.66 0.52
CA SER A 163 2.23 -18.50 1.96
C SER A 163 3.28 -17.66 2.72
N ASN A 164 4.53 -17.63 2.23
CA ASN A 164 5.64 -16.86 2.78
C ASN A 164 5.82 -15.46 2.15
N THR A 165 5.00 -15.09 1.15
CA THR A 165 4.98 -13.76 0.55
C THR A 165 4.80 -12.72 1.65
N GLN A 166 5.68 -11.72 1.69
CA GLN A 166 5.67 -10.71 2.74
C GLN A 166 4.70 -9.60 2.36
N ILE A 167 3.96 -9.11 3.34
CA ILE A 167 2.93 -8.09 3.19
C ILE A 167 3.21 -6.96 4.18
N LEU A 168 2.96 -5.75 3.73
CA LEU A 168 2.92 -4.53 4.53
C LEU A 168 1.60 -3.80 4.23
N ASP A 169 0.75 -3.72 5.24
CA ASP A 169 -0.57 -3.10 5.18
C ASP A 169 -0.64 -1.96 6.20
N PHE A 170 -0.54 -0.72 5.70
CA PHE A 170 -0.57 0.49 6.52
C PHE A 170 -1.97 0.83 7.06
N TYR A 171 -3.02 0.27 6.48
CA TYR A 171 -4.39 0.52 6.92
C TYR A 171 -4.68 -0.27 8.22
N MET A 172 -4.21 -1.51 8.38
CA MET A 172 -4.41 -2.33 9.59
C MET A 172 -3.39 -2.03 10.73
N ASN A 173 -3.26 -0.76 11.11
CA ASN A 173 -2.24 -0.27 12.08
C ASN A 173 -0.81 -0.73 11.72
N GLY A 174 -0.54 -0.81 10.42
CA GLY A 174 0.76 -1.23 9.89
C GLY A 174 0.99 -2.72 10.09
N PHE A 175 0.04 -3.57 9.70
CA PHE A 175 0.32 -5.00 9.71
C PHE A 175 1.56 -5.29 8.84
N SER A 176 2.48 -6.06 9.39
CA SER A 176 3.68 -6.54 8.70
C SER A 176 3.87 -8.01 9.03
N GLY A 177 3.81 -8.86 8.01
CA GLY A 177 3.87 -10.30 8.17
C GLY A 177 3.81 -11.01 6.84
N ASN A 178 3.52 -12.31 6.85
CA ASN A 178 3.31 -13.08 5.63
C ASN A 178 1.84 -13.34 5.33
N VAL A 179 1.54 -13.86 4.13
CA VAL A 179 0.18 -14.26 3.70
C VAL A 179 -0.51 -15.17 4.72
N ARG A 180 0.20 -16.14 5.30
CA ARG A 180 -0.37 -17.06 6.31
C ARG A 180 -0.89 -16.30 7.54
N GLN A 181 -0.14 -15.31 8.01
CA GLN A 181 -0.53 -14.46 9.13
C GLN A 181 -1.65 -13.49 8.74
N ALA A 182 -1.59 -12.93 7.53
CA ALA A 182 -2.52 -11.92 7.03
C ALA A 182 -3.95 -12.43 6.91
N ARG A 183 -4.15 -13.71 6.54
CA ARG A 183 -5.48 -14.33 6.42
C ARG A 183 -6.34 -14.13 7.67
N LYS A 184 -5.76 -14.22 8.86
CA LYS A 184 -6.49 -14.02 10.13
C LYS A 184 -6.99 -12.60 10.30
N ILE A 185 -6.23 -11.63 9.80
CA ILE A 185 -6.50 -10.20 9.96
C ILE A 185 -7.49 -9.72 8.88
N TYR A 186 -7.43 -10.29 7.68
CA TYR A 186 -8.33 -9.94 6.59
C TYR A 186 -9.75 -10.49 6.72
N ALA A 187 -10.04 -11.26 7.77
CA ALA A 187 -11.42 -11.48 8.21
C ALA A 187 -12.16 -10.16 8.47
N ALA A 188 -11.44 -9.10 8.90
CA ALA A 188 -11.99 -7.75 9.08
C ALA A 188 -12.47 -7.09 7.76
N PHE A 189 -12.03 -7.61 6.61
CA PHE A 189 -12.48 -7.20 5.27
C PHE A 189 -13.42 -8.24 4.63
N GLY A 190 -13.94 -9.16 5.45
CA GLY A 190 -14.91 -10.17 5.03
C GLY A 190 -14.30 -11.42 4.40
N LEU A 191 -12.98 -11.66 4.50
CA LEU A 191 -12.39 -12.94 4.09
C LEU A 191 -12.89 -14.07 5.01
N LYS A 192 -13.60 -15.05 4.45
CA LYS A 192 -14.13 -16.19 5.22
C LYS A 192 -13.04 -17.26 5.44
N PRO A 193 -13.15 -18.10 6.49
CA PRO A 193 -12.14 -19.11 6.82
C PRO A 193 -11.89 -20.14 5.70
N ASP A 194 -12.94 -20.50 4.97
CA ASP A 194 -12.96 -21.47 3.87
C ASP A 194 -12.51 -20.86 2.53
N GLU A 195 -12.45 -19.53 2.41
CA GLU A 195 -12.02 -18.85 1.20
C GLU A 195 -10.49 -18.77 1.08
N LYS A 196 -10.04 -18.80 -0.17
CA LYS A 196 -8.65 -18.54 -0.56
C LYS A 196 -8.42 -17.05 -0.76
N LEU A 197 -7.33 -16.54 -0.21
CA LEU A 197 -6.86 -15.17 -0.46
C LEU A 197 -6.14 -15.12 -1.80
N LEU A 198 -6.56 -14.20 -2.67
CA LEU A 198 -5.96 -13.94 -3.96
C LEU A 198 -5.46 -12.50 -4.04
N PHE A 199 -4.39 -12.29 -4.80
CA PHE A 199 -3.87 -10.96 -5.13
C PHE A 199 -4.18 -10.65 -6.58
N LYS A 200 -4.60 -9.41 -6.83
CA LYS A 200 -4.70 -8.83 -8.16
C LYS A 200 -3.69 -7.70 -8.29
N THR A 201 -2.92 -7.70 -9.37
CA THR A 201 -1.99 -6.61 -9.66
C THR A 201 -2.77 -5.33 -9.97
N GLU A 202 -2.36 -4.22 -9.35
CA GLU A 202 -2.84 -2.89 -9.72
C GLU A 202 -1.88 -2.24 -10.73
N ASN A 203 -2.47 -1.52 -11.68
CA ASN A 203 -1.70 -0.63 -12.54
C ASN A 203 -1.21 0.54 -11.69
N THR A 204 0.05 0.48 -11.28
CA THR A 204 0.66 1.58 -10.55
C THR A 204 1.92 2.07 -11.22
N TYR A 205 2.10 3.38 -11.14
CA TYR A 205 3.29 4.02 -11.67
C TYR A 205 4.52 3.55 -10.91
N GLU A 206 5.55 3.27 -11.68
CA GLU A 206 6.87 2.97 -11.18
C GLU A 206 7.63 4.30 -11.15
N PRO A 207 7.88 4.91 -9.97
CA PRO A 207 8.66 6.14 -9.92
C PRO A 207 10.06 5.86 -10.47
N ASP A 208 10.50 6.68 -11.43
CA ASP A 208 11.87 6.63 -11.92
C ASP A 208 12.86 7.10 -10.84
N ILE A 209 14.15 6.87 -11.08
CA ILE A 209 15.21 7.20 -10.12
C ILE A 209 15.26 8.71 -9.83
N ASN A 210 14.99 9.56 -10.81
CA ASN A 210 15.03 11.02 -10.65
C ASN A 210 13.89 11.50 -9.74
N THR A 211 12.70 10.94 -9.92
CA THR A 211 11.52 11.15 -9.08
C THR A 211 11.80 10.73 -7.65
N ILE A 212 12.35 9.52 -7.46
CA ILE A 212 12.73 9.02 -6.14
C ILE A 212 13.73 9.97 -5.46
N GLU A 213 14.80 10.37 -6.15
CA GLU A 213 15.82 11.23 -5.53
C GLU A 213 15.32 12.66 -5.25
N LYS A 214 14.38 13.19 -6.05
CA LYS A 214 13.69 14.46 -5.71
C LYS A 214 12.84 14.31 -4.44
N LEU A 215 12.01 13.27 -4.35
CA LEU A 215 11.18 13.01 -3.18
C LEU A 215 12.02 12.82 -1.91
N ARG A 216 13.19 12.18 -2.02
CA ARG A 216 14.13 12.01 -0.90
C ARG A 216 14.67 13.34 -0.37
N LYS A 217 14.92 14.31 -1.26
CA LYS A 217 15.38 15.65 -0.88
C LYS A 217 14.28 16.45 -0.21
N GLU A 218 13.04 16.34 -0.70
CA GLU A 218 11.90 17.10 -0.18
C GLU A 218 11.34 16.52 1.12
N PHE A 219 11.35 15.19 1.27
CA PHE A 219 10.84 14.50 2.45
C PHE A 219 11.95 13.68 3.15
N PRO A 220 12.97 14.33 3.72
CA PRO A 220 14.11 13.64 4.33
C PRO A 220 13.72 12.81 5.57
N ASN A 221 12.63 13.19 6.26
CA ASN A 221 12.09 12.43 7.41
C ASN A 221 11.59 11.04 7.01
N LEU A 222 11.37 10.78 5.72
CA LEU A 222 10.90 9.50 5.21
C LEU A 222 12.03 8.48 4.92
N ILE A 223 13.28 8.77 5.33
CA ILE A 223 14.47 7.96 5.00
C ILE A 223 15.13 7.38 6.27
N PHE A 224 15.55 6.09 6.23
CA PHE A 224 16.13 5.36 7.39
C PHE A 224 17.46 5.88 7.92
N ASN A 225 18.10 6.79 7.19
CA ASN A 225 19.42 7.30 7.53
C ASN A 225 19.34 8.83 7.68
N LYS A 226 19.37 9.28 8.92
CA LYS A 226 20.19 10.44 9.26
C LYS A 226 21.62 9.95 9.48
#